data_AF-A0A0F8YMC6-F1
#
_entry.id   AF-A0A0F8YMC6-F1
#
_cell.length_a   1.000
_cell.length_b   1.000
_cell.length_c   1.000
_cell.angle_alpha   90.00
_cell.angle_beta   90.00
_cell.angle_gamma   90.00
#
_symmetry.space_group_name_H-M   'P 1'
#
loop_
_entity.id
_entity.type
_entity.pdbx_description
1 polymer ?
#
loop_
_entity_poly.entity_id
_entity_poly.type
_entity_poly.pdbx_seq_one_letter_code
_entity_poly.pdbx_strand_id
1 'polypeptide(L)' 'VVVCPETSKSGVEQLAQALRRDFDGHDIGVSMGAADDGLHGSSPEELLARADAAMYRQKQTGARRSEAGEAIRIRSR' A
#
# COMPACT_ATOMS: atom_id res chain seq x y z
N VAL A 1 -3.28 9.25 -6.56
CA VAL A 1 -2.24 8.38 -7.15
C VAL A 1 -0.92 9.14 -7.09
N VAL A 2 0.17 8.48 -6.73
CA VAL A 2 1.52 9.06 -6.70
C VAL A 2 2.41 8.20 -7.59
N VAL A 3 3.11 8.82 -8.55
CA VAL A 3 4.07 8.15 -9.43
C VAL A 3 5.47 8.46 -8.91
N CYS A 4 6.27 7.42 -8.70
CA CYS A 4 7.61 7.52 -8.13
C CYS A 4 8.65 7.12 -9.19
N PRO A 5 9.05 8.04 -10.09
CA PRO A 5 10.08 7.73 -11.08
C PRO A 5 11.40 7.38 -10.39
N GLU A 6 12.19 6.50 -11.01
CA GLU A 6 13.54 6.12 -10.54
C GLU A 6 13.57 5.63 -9.08
N THR A 7 12.45 5.13 -8.58
CA THR A 7 12.30 4.75 -7.17
C THR A 7 12.20 3.24 -7.06
N SER A 8 13.04 2.65 -6.23
CA SER A 8 12.96 1.22 -5.96
C SER A 8 11.67 0.87 -5.19
N LYS A 9 11.25 -0.39 -5.29
CA LYS A 9 10.18 -0.93 -4.44
C LYS A 9 10.36 -0.60 -2.95
N SER A 10 11.58 -0.72 -2.42
CA SER A 10 11.88 -0.39 -1.01
C SER A 10 11.74 1.10 -0.69
N GLY A 11 12.00 1.99 -1.65
CA GLY A 11 11.75 3.42 -1.51
C GLY A 11 10.25 3.73 -1.46
N VAL A 12 9.45 3.10 -2.33
CA VAL A 12 7.98 3.22 -2.31
C VAL A 12 7.38 2.71 -1.00
N GLU A 13 7.89 1.60 -0.46
CA GLU A 13 7.45 1.05 0.82
C GLU A 13 7.77 2.01 1.99
N GLN A 14 8.95 2.63 2.00
CA GLN A 14 9.32 3.63 3.00
C GLN A 14 8.44 4.87 2.92
N LEU A 15 8.17 5.36 1.71
CA LEU A 15 7.26 6.49 1.49
C LEU A 15 5.85 6.17 1.98
N ALA A 16 5.31 5.00 1.64
CA ALA A 16 3.99 4.56 2.09
C ALA A 16 3.93 4.47 3.63
N GLN A 17 4.98 4.00 4.29
CA GLN A 17 5.03 3.98 5.76
C GLN A 17 5.10 5.38 6.36
N ALA A 18 5.87 6.30 5.75
CA ALA A 18 5.95 7.68 6.21
C ALA A 18 4.59 8.39 6.10
N LEU A 19 3.92 8.27 4.95
CA LEU A 19 2.58 8.81 4.75
C LEU A 19 1.59 8.21 5.74
N ARG A 20 1.65 6.90 5.99
CA ARG A 20 0.75 6.25 6.94
C ARG A 20 0.89 6.83 8.34
N ARG A 21 2.13 7.02 8.82
CA ARG A 21 2.39 7.63 10.14
C ARG A 21 1.88 9.06 10.23
N ASP A 22 2.02 9.83 9.15
CA ASP A 22 1.53 11.21 9.07
C ASP A 22 0.00 11.24 9.21
N PHE A 23 -0.72 10.45 8.41
CA PHE A 23 -2.18 10.34 8.49
C PHE A 23 -2.69 9.77 9.81
N ASP A 24 -1.99 8.76 10.37
CA ASP A 24 -2.32 8.21 11.70
C ASP A 24 -2.18 9.30 12.79
N GLY A 25 -1.23 10.23 12.65
CA GLY A 25 -1.09 11.40 13.54
C GLY A 25 -2.27 12.37 13.48
N HIS A 26 -3.11 12.27 12.45
CA HIS A 26 -4.34 13.02 12.26
C HIS A 26 -5.61 12.20 12.52
N ASP A 27 -5.49 10.99 13.07
CA ASP A 27 -6.59 10.03 13.26
C ASP A 27 -7.32 9.65 11.96
N ILE A 28 -6.58 9.65 10.84
CA ILE A 28 -7.09 9.31 9.51
C ILE A 28 -6.47 7.97 9.08
N GLY A 29 -7.29 6.92 9.02
CA GLY A 29 -6.85 5.62 8.50
C GLY A 29 -6.76 5.62 6.98
N VAL A 30 -5.58 5.29 6.44
CA VAL A 30 -5.35 5.16 4.98
C VAL A 30 -4.99 3.74 4.56
N SER A 31 -5.47 3.32 3.38
CA SER A 31 -5.07 2.08 2.70
C SER A 31 -4.32 2.44 1.43
N MET A 32 -3.15 1.85 1.22
CA MET A 32 -2.27 2.19 0.11
C MET A 32 -1.80 0.93 -0.60
N GLY A 33 -1.98 0.90 -1.92
CA GLY A 33 -1.43 -0.13 -2.78
C GLY A 33 -0.25 0.41 -3.57
N ALA A 34 0.75 -0.42 -3.78
CA ALA A 34 1.92 -0.11 -4.59
C ALA A 34 2.12 -1.19 -5.65
N ALA A 35 2.58 -0.77 -6.83
CA ALA A 35 3.00 -1.64 -7.92
C ALA A 35 4.24 -1.03 -8.58
N ASP A 36 5.07 -1.91 -9.12
CA ASP A 36 6.32 -1.60 -9.84
C ASP A 36 6.13 -2.07 -11.30
N ASP A 37 6.62 -1.31 -12.27
CA ASP A 37 6.51 -1.59 -13.70
C ASP A 37 7.35 -2.80 -14.15
N GLY A 38 8.26 -3.26 -13.29
CA GLY A 38 9.11 -4.42 -13.50
C GLY A 38 10.12 -4.20 -14.62
N LEU A 39 10.86 -5.25 -14.97
CA LEU A 39 11.92 -5.12 -15.98
C LEU A 39 11.39 -4.96 -17.41
N HIS A 40 10.13 -5.31 -17.73
CA HIS A 40 9.58 -5.16 -19.09
C HIS A 40 8.04 -5.06 -19.11
N GLY A 41 7.52 -4.03 -19.79
CA GLY A 41 6.32 -4.16 -20.65
C GLY A 41 4.93 -4.09 -20.03
N SER A 42 4.75 -3.69 -18.77
CA SER A 42 3.40 -3.40 -18.27
C SER A 42 2.86 -2.12 -18.92
N SER A 43 1.62 -2.15 -19.41
CA SER A 43 0.98 -0.89 -19.78
C SER A 43 0.71 -0.04 -18.53
N PRO A 44 0.58 1.30 -18.65
CA PRO A 44 0.20 2.14 -17.51
C PRO A 44 -1.10 1.67 -16.84
N GLU A 45 -2.06 1.16 -17.61
CA GLU A 45 -3.33 0.63 -17.12
C GLU A 45 -3.12 -0.62 -16.27
N GLU A 46 -2.27 -1.55 -16.69
CA GLU A 46 -1.94 -2.75 -15.92
C GLU A 46 -1.20 -2.40 -14.62
N LEU A 47 -0.30 -1.42 -14.65
CA LEU A 47 0.40 -0.94 -13.46
C LEU A 47 -0.59 -0.36 -12.44
N LEU A 48 -1.51 0.49 -12.89
CA LEU A 48 -2.55 1.08 -12.06
C LEU A 48 -3.50 0.02 -11.50
N ALA A 49 -3.93 -0.94 -12.34
CA ALA A 49 -4.82 -2.02 -11.90
C ALA A 49 -4.17 -2.89 -10.81
N ARG A 50 -2.86 -3.16 -10.91
CA ARG A 50 -2.12 -3.89 -9.87
C ARG A 50 -2.02 -3.08 -8.57
N ALA A 51 -1.76 -1.78 -8.67
CA ALA A 51 -1.71 -0.90 -7.50
C ALA A 51 -3.09 -0.82 -6.81
N ASP A 52 -4.16 -0.69 -7.58
CA ASP A 52 -5.53 -0.65 -7.07
C ASP A 52 -5.91 -1.97 -6.38
N ALA A 53 -5.63 -3.12 -7.01
CA ALA A 53 -5.86 -4.43 -6.41
C ALA A 53 -5.08 -4.61 -5.09
N ALA A 54 -3.86 -4.08 -5.00
CA ALA A 54 -3.07 -4.11 -3.77
C ALA A 54 -3.69 -3.24 -2.66
N MET A 55 -4.17 -2.04 -3.01
CA MET A 55 -4.87 -1.14 -2.10
C MET A 55 -6.17 -1.77 -1.59
N TYR A 56 -6.94 -2.39 -2.49
CA TYR A 56 -8.21 -3.02 -2.15
C TYR A 56 -8.03 -4.19 -1.18
N ARG A 57 -6.99 -5.02 -1.36
CA ARG A 57 -6.60 -6.05 -0.38
C ARG A 57 -6.30 -5.46 1.00
N GLN A 58 -5.58 -4.34 1.05
CA GLN A 58 -5.36 -3.64 2.33
C GLN A 58 -6.66 -3.10 2.93
N LYS A 59 -7.55 -2.54 2.11
CA LYS A 59 -8.83 -2.01 2.58
C LYS A 59 -9.70 -3.12 3.19
N GLN A 60 -9.73 -4.30 2.60
CA GLN A 60 -10.47 -5.45 3.15
C GLN A 60 -9.88 -5.92 4.49
N THR A 61 -8.56 -5.95 4.64
CA THR A 61 -7.91 -6.29 5.92
C THR A 61 -8.05 -5.19 6.97
N GLY A 62 -8.14 -3.92 6.55
CA GLY A 62 -8.46 -2.77 7.40
C GLY A 62 -9.90 -2.79 7.91
N ALA A 63 -10.87 -3.01 7.02
CA ALA A 63 -12.29 -3.12 7.36
C ALA A 63 -12.55 -4.27 8.36
N ARG A 64 -11.85 -5.40 8.19
CA ARG A 64 -11.92 -6.52 9.15
C ARG A 64 -11.32 -6.20 10.53
N ARG A 65 -10.42 -5.21 10.62
CA ARG A 65 -9.85 -4.71 11.89
C ARG A 65 -10.68 -3.60 12.52
N SER A 66 -11.51 -2.89 11.75
CA SER A 66 -12.41 -1.87 12.27
C SER A 66 -13.61 -2.44 13.05
N GLU A 67 -13.90 -3.74 12.92
CA GLU A 67 -14.92 -4.44 13.72
C GLU A 67 -14.37 -5.08 15.01
N ALA A 68 -13.04 -5.20 15.16
CA ALA A 68 -12.41 -5.73 16.36
C ALA A 68 -11.05 -5.06 16.54
N GLY A 69 -10.97 -4.17 17.53
CA GLY A 69 -9.73 -3.53 17.94
C GLY A 69 -8.61 -4.56 18.12
N GLU A 70 -7.41 -4.15 17.66
CA GLU A 70 -6.12 -4.80 17.85
C GLU A 70 -5.90 -6.16 17.13
N ALA A 71 -4.96 -6.19 16.18
CA ALA A 71 -4.09 -7.35 15.95
C ALA A 71 -2.91 -7.03 15.03
N ILE A 72 -1.72 -6.85 15.61
CA ILE A 72 -0.45 -7.19 14.96
C ILE A 72 -0.24 -8.69 15.17
N ARG A 73 -0.17 -9.49 14.10
CA ARG A 73 0.57 -10.76 14.09
C ARG A 73 1.20 -10.99 12.73
N ILE A 74 2.53 -10.91 12.67
CA ILE A 74 3.33 -11.47 11.59
C ILE A 74 3.79 -12.85 12.06
N ARG A 75 3.40 -13.92 11.34
CA ARG A 75 4.04 -15.24 11.46
C ARG A 75 4.96 -15.44 10.27
N SER A 76 6.21 -15.76 10.58
CA SER A 76 7.23 -16.23 9.65
C SER A 76 7.11 -17.75 9.51
N ARG A 77 7.01 -18.26 8.28
CA ARG A 77 7.68 -19.47 7.80
C ARG A 77 7.94 -19.30 6.32
#